data_AF-A0A536DPS2-F1
#
_entry.id   AF-A0A536DPS2-F1
#
_cell.length_a   1.000
_cell.length_b   1.000
_cell.length_c   1.000
_cell.angle_alpha   90.00
_cell.angle_beta   90.00
_cell.angle_gamma   90.00
#
_symmetry.space_group_name_H-M   'P 1'
#
loop_
_entity.id
_entity.type
_entity.pdbx_description
1 polymer ?
#
loop_
_entity_poly.entity_id
_entity_poly.type
_entity_poly.pdbx_seq_one_letter_code
_entity_poly.pdbx_strand_id
1 'polypeptide(L)' 'GPAVNLSATPGTIRTPAPEFGQHTEDVLLEAGLSWDEIGRLRERGVIGSRVPDRASAG' A
#
# COMPACT_ATOMS: atom_id res chain seq x y z
N GLY A 1 -5.26 21.96 0.07
CA GLY A 1 -3.82 22.29 0.14
C GLY A 1 -3.32 22.08 1.55
N PRO A 2 -2.00 22.09 1.80
CA PRO A 2 -1.46 21.96 3.15
C PRO A 2 -1.96 23.08 4.05
N ALA A 3 -2.21 22.77 5.33
CA ALA A 3 -2.72 23.75 6.30
C ALA A 3 -1.70 24.84 6.68
N VAL A 4 -0.41 24.58 6.47
CA VAL A 4 0.70 25.52 6.72
C VAL A 4 1.52 25.71 5.45
N ASN A 5 2.00 26.95 5.23
CA ASN A 5 2.82 27.29 4.08
C ASN A 5 4.29 27.47 4.51
N LEU A 6 5.18 26.65 3.93
CA LEU A 6 6.62 26.73 4.16
C LEU A 6 7.26 27.52 3.02
N SER A 7 8.02 28.56 3.35
CA SER A 7 8.62 29.45 2.33
C SER A 7 9.73 28.79 1.52
N ALA A 8 10.55 27.94 2.15
CA ALA A 8 11.66 27.25 1.47
C ALA A 8 11.24 25.93 0.80
N THR A 9 10.26 25.22 1.36
CA THR A 9 9.81 23.90 0.88
C THR A 9 8.27 23.80 0.85
N PRO A 10 7.58 24.53 -0.04
CA PRO A 10 6.12 24.50 -0.11
C PRO A 10 5.59 23.07 -0.33
N GLY A 11 4.66 22.63 0.51
CA GLY A 11 3.98 21.35 0.34
C GLY A 11 3.01 21.39 -0.85
N THR A 12 2.99 20.32 -1.65
CA THR A 12 2.10 20.20 -2.82
C THR A 12 1.34 18.88 -2.78
N ILE A 13 0.08 18.89 -3.21
CA ILE A 13 -0.70 17.67 -3.48
C ILE A 13 -0.35 17.25 -4.91
N ARG A 14 0.47 16.20 -5.06
CA ARG A 14 1.07 15.81 -6.35
C ARG A 14 0.33 14.69 -7.06
N THR A 15 -0.26 13.78 -6.30
CA THR A 15 -0.93 12.59 -6.81
C THR A 15 -2.17 12.28 -5.96
N PRO A 16 -3.13 11.50 -6.48
CA PRO A 16 -4.19 10.91 -5.68
C PRO A 16 -3.63 10.06 -4.53
N ALA A 17 -4.52 9.70 -3.58
CA ALA A 17 -4.21 8.69 -2.59
C ALA A 17 -3.91 7.35 -3.28
N PRO A 18 -2.97 6.54 -2.78
CA PRO A 18 -2.70 5.23 -3.34
C PRO A 18 -3.89 4.29 -3.11
N GLU A 19 -4.08 3.35 -4.04
CA GLU A 19 -5.02 2.25 -3.86
C GLU A 19 -4.55 1.31 -2.75
N PHE A 20 -5.49 0.53 -2.20
CA PHE A 20 -5.14 -0.47 -1.20
C PHE A 20 -4.15 -1.48 -1.77
N GLY A 21 -2.97 -1.55 -1.14
CA GLY A 21 -1.92 -2.48 -1.53
C GLY A 21 -1.08 -2.06 -2.73
N GLN A 22 -1.29 -0.87 -3.33
CA GLN A 22 -0.60 -0.41 -4.55
C GLN A 22 0.93 -0.54 -4.53
N HIS A 23 1.56 -0.46 -3.35
CA HIS A 23 3.01 -0.49 -3.18
C HIS A 23 3.50 -1.69 -2.35
N THR A 24 2.66 -2.70 -2.14
CA THR A 24 3.00 -3.84 -1.27
C THR A 24 4.22 -4.59 -1.79
N GLU A 25 4.18 -4.98 -3.06
CA GLU A 25 5.25 -5.73 -3.71
C GLU A 25 6.55 -4.92 -3.78
N ASP A 26 6.46 -3.63 -4.14
CA ASP A 26 7.61 -2.72 -4.23
C ASP A 26 8.38 -2.65 -2.89
N VAL A 27 7.65 -2.42 -1.78
CA VAL A 27 8.25 -2.35 -0.44
C VAL A 27 8.82 -3.68 0.02
N LEU A 28 8.19 -4.81 -0.33
CA LEU A 28 8.69 -6.14 0.03
C LEU A 28 9.97 -6.48 -0.75
N LEU A 29 10.07 -6.09 -2.02
CA LEU A 29 11.29 -6.21 -2.81
C LEU A 29 12.42 -5.34 -2.24
N GLU A 30 12.11 -4.09 -1.88
CA GLU A 30 13.08 -3.19 -1.21
C GLU A 30 13.56 -3.75 0.13
N ALA A 31 12.69 -4.48 0.85
CA ALA A 31 13.03 -5.19 2.08
C ALA A 31 13.84 -6.48 1.85
N GLY A 32 14.09 -6.86 0.59
CA GLY A 32 14.95 -7.99 0.22
C GLY A 32 14.23 -9.32 0.00
N LEU A 33 12.90 -9.34 -0.06
CA LEU A 33 12.17 -10.55 -0.40
C LEU A 33 12.26 -10.82 -1.90
N SER A 34 12.43 -12.09 -2.25
CA SER A 34 12.30 -12.54 -3.64
C SER A 34 10.84 -12.58 -4.09
N TRP A 35 10.62 -12.55 -5.41
CA TRP A 35 9.30 -12.76 -6.00
C TRP A 35 8.64 -14.08 -5.57
N ASP A 36 9.44 -15.15 -5.37
CA ASP A 36 8.94 -16.44 -4.89
C ASP A 36 8.42 -16.35 -3.44
N GLU A 37 9.11 -15.61 -2.57
CA GLU A 37 8.66 -15.36 -1.20
C GLU A 37 7.37 -14.53 -1.17
N ILE A 38 7.31 -13.47 -1.98
CA ILE A 38 6.13 -12.61 -2.11
C ILE A 38 4.94 -13.42 -2.64
N GLY A 39 5.17 -14.29 -3.64
CA GLY A 39 4.17 -15.23 -4.15
C GLY A 39 3.60 -16.11 -3.04
N ARG A 40 4.45 -16.73 -2.21
CA ARG A 40 4.01 -17.53 -1.06
C ARG A 40 3.19 -16.74 -0.04
N LEU A 41 3.53 -15.47 0.21
CA LEU A 41 2.74 -14.61 1.10
C LEU A 41 1.35 -14.34 0.55
N ARG A 42 1.26 -14.12 -0.76
CA ARG A 42 0.00 -13.89 -1.46
C ARG A 42 -0.89 -15.14 -1.48
N GLU A 43 -0.31 -16.30 -1.78
CA GLU A 43 -1.00 -17.59 -1.74
C GLU A 43 -1.56 -17.91 -0.35
N ARG A 44 -0.82 -17.54 0.70
CA ARG A 44 -1.26 -17.68 2.10
C ARG A 44 -2.26 -16.62 2.55
N GLY A 45 -2.62 -15.67 1.70
CA GLY A 45 -3.53 -14.56 2.02
C GLY A 45 -2.97 -13.54 3.02
N VAL A 46 -1.66 -13.55 3.29
CA VAL A 46 -0.99 -12.62 4.22
C VAL A 46 -0.98 -11.20 3.65
N ILE A 47 -0.88 -11.08 2.32
CA ILE A 47 -0.92 -9.82 1.58
C ILE A 47 -1.99 -9.89 0.47
N GLY A 48 -2.42 -8.73 -0.03
CA GLY A 48 -3.33 -8.65 -1.17
C GLY A 48 -4.81 -8.92 -0.88
N SER A 49 -5.19 -9.24 0.36
CA SER A 49 -6.60 -9.27 0.78
C SER A 49 -6.89 -8.13 1.75
N ARG A 50 -7.88 -7.30 1.42
CA ARG A 50 -8.65 -6.61 2.46
C ARG A 50 -9.66 -7.65 2.89
N VAL A 51 -9.53 -8.20 4.10
CA VAL A 51 -10.49 -9.18 4.66
C VAL A 51 -11.90 -8.80 4.20
N PRO A 52 -12.66 -9.69 3.53
CA PRO A 52 -14.01 -9.35 3.13
C PRO A 52 -14.75 -8.92 4.38
N ASP A 53 -15.41 -7.77 4.30
CA ASP A 53 -16.25 -7.29 5.37
C ASP A 53 -17.13 -8.45 5.86
N ARG A 54 -17.13 -8.71 7.18
CA ARG A 54 -17.88 -9.84 7.76
C ARG A 54 -19.40 -9.69 7.56
N ALA A 55 -19.87 -8.63 6.88
CA ALA A 55 -21.26 -8.34 6.58
C ALA A 55 -21.83 -8.98 5.30
N SER A 56 -21.10 -9.85 4.59
CA SER A 56 -21.65 -10.58 3.41
C SER A 56 -21.91 -12.07 3.64
N ALA A 57 -21.92 -12.53 4.90
CA ALA A 57 -22.53 -13.79 5.26
C ALA A 57 -24.02 -13.55 5.60
N GLY A 58 -24.85 -13.54 4.56
CA GLY A 58 -26.31 -13.43 4.63
C GLY A 58 -26.93 -13.94 3.35
#